data_AF-A0A3P6P4L8-F1
#
_entry.id   AF-A0A3P6P4L8-F1
#
_cell.length_a   1.000
_cell.length_b   1.000
_cell.length_c   1.000
_cell.angle_alpha   90.00
_cell.angle_beta   90.00
_cell.angle_gamma   90.00
#
_symmetry.space_group_name_H-M   'P 1'
#
loop_
_entity.id
_entity.type
_entity.pdbx_description
1 polymer ?
#
loop_
_entity_poly.entity_id
_entity_poly.type
_entity_poly.pdbx_seq_one_letter_code
_entity_poly.pdbx_strand_id
1 'polypeptide(L)'
;MSYGEPISVECFDQYCCEMSANNNEKFRQQFEDIEKDSMMNGDLAIDGHRSKDRYLNIYACEPTRIKIASGTSDYINANYIDVSV
;
A
#
# COMPACT_ATOMS: atom_id res chain seq x y z
N MET A 1 -3.33 -19.86 4.49
CA MET A 1 -3.78 -19.29 3.21
C MET A 1 -2.85 -18.15 2.87
N SER A 2 -2.33 -18.11 1.65
CA SER A 2 -1.44 -17.03 1.22
C SER A 2 -2.24 -15.73 1.04
N TYR A 3 -1.62 -14.57 1.25
CA TYR A 3 -2.16 -13.30 0.78
C TYR A 3 -2.24 -13.32 -0.77
N GLY A 4 -3.28 -12.70 -1.34
CA GLY A 4 -3.48 -12.57 -2.80
C GLY A 4 -4.26 -13.71 -3.46
N GLU A 5 -4.65 -14.76 -2.74
CA GLU A 5 -5.48 -15.83 -3.31
C GLU A 5 -6.97 -15.42 -3.36
N PRO A 6 -7.65 -15.59 -4.51
CA PRO A 6 -9.08 -15.33 -4.61
C PRO A 6 -9.90 -16.25 -3.73
N ILE A 7 -11.00 -15.72 -3.17
CA ILE A 7 -11.95 -16.46 -2.34
C ILE A 7 -13.28 -16.48 -3.07
N SER A 8 -13.88 -17.67 -3.22
CA SER A 8 -15.22 -17.78 -3.78
C SER A 8 -16.24 -17.12 -2.85
N VAL A 9 -17.22 -16.44 -3.43
CA VAL A 9 -18.24 -15.69 -2.67
C VAL A 9 -19.01 -16.61 -1.74
N GLU A 10 -19.29 -17.83 -2.16
CA GLU A 10 -20.00 -18.86 -1.39
C GLU A 10 -19.24 -19.28 -0.12
N CYS A 11 -17.90 -19.14 -0.11
CA CYS A 11 -17.04 -19.49 1.01
C CYS A 11 -16.63 -18.27 1.86
N PHE A 12 -17.05 -17.05 1.50
CA PHE A 12 -16.55 -15.83 2.13
C PHE A 12 -16.89 -15.74 3.63
N ASP A 13 -18.10 -16.14 4.04
CA ASP A 13 -18.50 -16.14 5.45
C ASP A 13 -17.63 -17.08 6.29
N GLN A 14 -17.43 -18.31 5.79
CA GLN A 14 -16.56 -19.28 6.45
C GLN A 14 -15.12 -18.76 6.55
N TYR A 15 -14.61 -18.17 5.47
CA TYR A 15 -13.29 -17.55 5.45
C TYR A 15 -13.17 -16.46 6.52
N CYS A 16 -14.13 -15.53 6.62
CA CYS A 16 -14.11 -14.48 7.64
C CYS A 16 -14.14 -15.05 9.07
N CYS A 17 -14.94 -16.10 9.34
CA CYS A 17 -14.96 -16.77 10.64
C CYS A 17 -13.60 -17.39 10.99
N GLU A 18 -12.98 -18.09 10.05
CA GLU A 18 -11.68 -18.72 10.26
C GLU A 18 -10.55 -17.70 10.44
N MET A 19 -10.61 -16.59 9.73
CA MET A 19 -9.57 -15.56 9.72
C MET A 19 -9.61 -14.65 10.95
N SER A 20 -10.81 -14.39 11.48
CA SER A 20 -11.04 -13.56 12.67
C SER A 20 -10.85 -14.32 13.99
N ALA A 21 -10.80 -15.65 13.94
CA ALA A 21 -10.54 -16.49 15.11
C ALA A 21 -9.22 -16.13 15.82
N ASN A 22 -9.12 -16.50 17.09
CA ASN A 22 -7.94 -16.28 17.94
C ASN A 22 -7.46 -14.82 17.95
N ASN A 23 -8.38 -13.87 18.06
CA ASN A 23 -8.08 -12.44 18.02
C ASN A 23 -7.43 -12.00 16.68
N ASN A 24 -8.07 -12.37 15.57
CA ASN A 24 -7.65 -12.04 14.21
C ASN A 24 -6.24 -12.56 13.84
N GLU A 25 -5.82 -13.70 14.42
CA GLU A 25 -4.47 -14.24 14.26
C GLU A 25 -4.08 -14.38 12.78
N LYS A 26 -4.96 -14.98 11.97
CA LYS A 26 -4.69 -15.20 10.54
C LYS A 26 -4.76 -13.91 9.73
N PHE A 27 -5.67 -12.98 10.06
CA PHE A 27 -5.71 -11.67 9.40
C PHE A 27 -4.44 -10.88 9.67
N ARG A 28 -3.92 -10.91 10.90
CA ARG A 28 -2.64 -10.29 11.25
C ARG A 28 -1.49 -10.91 10.47
N GLN A 29 -1.44 -12.24 10.40
CA GLN A 29 -0.41 -12.94 9.64
C GLN A 29 -0.44 -12.54 8.15
N GLN A 30 -1.63 -12.51 7.53
CA GLN A 30 -1.76 -12.06 6.13
C GLN A 30 -1.34 -10.60 5.94
N PHE A 31 -1.70 -9.72 6.87
CA PHE A 31 -1.29 -8.32 6.82
C PHE A 31 0.24 -8.15 6.89
N GLU A 32 0.90 -8.87 7.80
CA GLU A 32 2.36 -8.85 7.94
C GLU A 32 3.08 -9.40 6.69
N ASP A 33 2.46 -10.32 5.95
CA ASP A 33 3.02 -10.84 4.71
C ASP A 33 2.96 -9.82 3.56
N ILE A 34 1.96 -8.92 3.53
CA ILE A 34 1.87 -7.81 2.55
C ILE A 34 3.05 -6.82 2.70
N GLU A 35 3.43 -6.52 3.95
CA GLU A 35 4.51 -5.57 4.23
C GLU A 35 5.85 -6.06 3.69
N LYS A 36 6.10 -7.39 3.72
CA LYS A 36 7.35 -8.00 3.22
C LYS A 36 7.53 -7.79 1.72
N ASP A 37 6.44 -7.81 0.95
CA ASP A 37 6.47 -7.59 -0.50
C ASP A 37 6.61 -6.10 -0.88
N SER A 38 6.18 -5.20 0.01
CA SER A 38 6.12 -3.76 -0.25
C SER A 38 7.45 -3.01 0.02
N MET A 39 8.37 -3.59 0.79
CA MET A 39 9.63 -2.94 1.20
C MET A 39 10.69 -2.76 0.10
N MET A 40 10.46 -3.25 -1.13
CA MET A 40 11.51 -3.33 -2.16
C MET A 40 11.77 -2.05 -2.97
N ASN A 41 10.93 -1.01 -2.92
CA ASN A 41 10.98 0.09 -3.91
C ASN A 41 11.16 1.51 -3.34
N GLY A 42 11.69 1.65 -2.13
CA GLY A 42 11.88 2.97 -1.51
C GLY A 42 13.16 3.68 -1.99
N ASP A 43 13.16 4.22 -3.21
CA ASP A 43 14.11 5.29 -3.54
C ASP A 43 13.90 6.43 -2.53
N LEU A 44 14.94 6.76 -1.78
CA LEU A 44 14.90 7.76 -0.71
C LEU A 44 14.30 9.06 -1.24
N ALA A 45 13.34 9.63 -0.49
CA ALA A 45 12.73 10.92 -0.80
C ALA A 45 13.79 11.95 -1.21
N ILE A 46 13.69 12.44 -2.45
CA ILE A 46 14.58 13.47 -2.99
C ILE A 46 14.43 14.69 -2.09
N ASP A 47 15.56 15.23 -1.60
CA ASP A 47 15.59 16.20 -0.50
C ASP A 47 14.71 17.44 -0.74
N GLY A 48 14.51 17.83 -2.01
CA GLY A 48 13.64 18.93 -2.42
C GLY A 48 12.13 18.69 -2.22
N HIS A 49 11.70 17.46 -2.01
CA HIS A 49 10.29 17.08 -1.83
C HIS A 49 9.85 17.06 -0.36
N ARG A 50 10.78 16.90 0.59
CA ARG A 50 10.48 16.73 2.02
C ARG A 50 9.61 17.84 2.60
N SER A 51 9.80 19.08 2.15
CA SER A 51 9.02 20.25 2.61
C SER A 51 7.56 20.22 2.17
N LYS A 52 7.21 19.37 1.18
CA LYS A 52 5.87 19.21 0.63
C LYS A 52 5.15 17.95 1.14
N ASP A 53 5.84 17.11 1.91
CA ASP A 53 5.28 15.92 2.53
C ASP A 53 4.80 16.22 3.95
N ARG A 54 3.63 15.69 4.33
CA ARG A 54 3.11 15.82 5.70
C ARG A 54 3.91 14.99 6.69
N TYR A 55 4.37 13.81 6.27
CA TYR A 55 5.12 12.88 7.10
C TYR A 55 6.35 12.40 6.32
N LEU A 56 7.52 12.40 6.96
CA LEU A 56 8.79 12.03 6.30
C LEU A 56 8.85 10.56 5.86
N ASN A 57 8.05 9.69 6.50
CA ASN A 57 7.94 8.28 6.17
C ASN A 57 6.79 7.99 5.19
N ILE A 58 6.02 9.00 4.76
CA ILE A 58 4.92 8.86 3.79
C ILE A 58 5.19 9.83 2.65
N TYR A 59 5.79 9.32 1.58
CA TYR A 59 6.18 10.07 0.39
C TYR A 59 5.67 9.37 -0.87
N ALA A 60 5.59 10.10 -1.98
CA ALA A 60 5.11 9.53 -3.23
C ALA A 60 6.14 8.58 -3.86
N CYS A 61 5.68 7.42 -4.33
CA CYS A 61 6.50 6.45 -5.06
C CYS A 61 6.83 6.96 -6.48
N GLU A 62 8.10 7.16 -6.83
CA GLU A 62 8.51 7.81 -8.10
C GLU A 62 7.91 7.17 -9.37
N PRO A 63 7.87 5.82 -9.52
CA PRO A 63 7.26 5.18 -10.69
C PRO A 63 5.80 5.54 -10.95
N THR A 64 5.01 5.87 -9.91
CA THR A 64 3.57 6.11 -10.03
C THR A 64 3.13 7.49 -9.54
N ARG A 65 4.06 8.38 -9.17
CA ARG A 65 3.70 9.71 -8.65
C ARG A 65 3.04 10.57 -9.70
N ILE A 66 2.12 11.43 -9.27
CA ILE A 66 1.49 12.43 -10.12
C ILE A 66 2.47 13.61 -10.32
N LYS A 67 2.62 14.05 -11.57
CA LYS A 67 3.42 15.23 -11.96
C LYS A 67 2.49 16.39 -12.31
N ILE A 68 2.61 17.49 -11.58
CA ILE A 68 1.81 18.71 -11.85
C ILE A 68 2.60 19.68 -12.73
N ALA A 69 1.91 20.40 -13.62
CA ALA A 69 2.55 21.31 -14.57
C ALA A 69 2.81 22.72 -14.01
N SER A 70 2.24 23.08 -12.86
CA SER A 70 2.23 24.45 -12.35
C SER A 70 2.86 24.57 -10.96
N GLY A 71 3.76 25.55 -10.78
CA GLY A 71 4.36 25.88 -9.48
C GLY A 71 5.88 26.01 -9.55
N THR A 72 6.54 25.96 -8.40
CA THR A 72 8.00 25.97 -8.26
C THR A 72 8.65 24.59 -8.44
N SER A 73 7.86 23.51 -8.44
CA SER A 73 8.28 22.15 -8.83
C SER A 73 7.09 21.32 -9.32
N ASP A 74 7.36 20.19 -9.97
CA ASP A 74 6.37 19.24 -10.51
C ASP A 74 5.81 18.26 -9.45
N TYR A 75 6.19 18.44 -8.18
CA TYR A 75 5.93 17.47 -7.11
C TYR A 75 4.64 17.78 -6.33
N ILE A 76 3.83 16.73 -6.17
CA ILE A 76 2.77 16.59 -5.19
C ILE A 76 2.87 15.18 -4.58
N ASN A 77 2.61 15.04 -3.28
CA ASN A 77 2.58 13.75 -2.61
C ASN A 77 1.27 13.01 -2.96
N ALA A 78 1.25 12.37 -4.13
CA ALA A 78 0.14 11.58 -4.64
C ALA A 78 0.62 10.58 -5.69
N ASN A 79 -0.04 9.42 -5.77
CA ASN A 79 0.27 8.33 -6.70
C ASN A 79 -0.97 7.88 -7.47
N TYR A 80 -0.78 7.44 -8.71
CA TYR A 80 -1.75 6.60 -9.40
C TYR A 80 -1.80 5.22 -8.74
N ILE A 81 -3.01 4.72 -8.51
CA ILE A 81 -3.27 3.38 -7.96
C ILE A 81 -4.06 2.60 -9.00
N ASP A 82 -3.59 1.40 -9.32
CA ASP A 82 -4.32 0.49 -10.20
C ASP A 82 -5.57 -0.03 -9.48
N VAL A 83 -6.69 -0.07 -10.19
CA VAL A 83 -7.98 -0.59 -9.71
C VAL A 83 -8.38 -1.86 -10.45
N SER A 84 -7.53 -2.37 -11.34
CA SER A 84 -7.69 -3.67 -11.96
C SER A 84 -7.61 -4.74 -10.86
N VAL A 85 -8.71 -5.47 -10.67
CA VAL A 85 -8.78 -6.68 -9.84
C VAL A 85 -8.69 -7.90 -10.75
#